data_AF-A0A7S3WS56-F1
#
_entry.id   AF-A0A7S3WS56-F1
#
_cell.length_a   1.000
_cell.length_b   1.000
_cell.length_c   1.000
_cell.angle_alpha   90.00
_cell.angle_beta   90.00
_cell.angle_gamma   90.00
#
_symmetry.space_group_name_H-M   'P 1'
#
loop_
_entity.id
_entity.type
_entity.pdbx_description
1 polymer ?
#
loop_
_entity_poly.entity_id
_entity_poly.type
_entity_poly.pdbx_seq_one_letter_code
_entity_poly.pdbx_strand_id
1 'polypeptide(L)'
;PLEDTALLWAKGKGLSVKALITRSLEVPDLEQGKVLLRVDKFAFSQMSLGYLMKGFTRTFSAYHSFYQWPAEGLYRSACWGYMTVVESAHPKVAVGTRLYGLVPPCKYQLQSVGGTIPASKNGDPAKVELTMEGVGFNLRRFQEMEVVEAKEDELMEDWKIILQEIYTMAFYMDENLLVDTG
;
A
#
# COMPACT_ATOMS: atom_id res chain seq x y z
N PRO A 1 20.74 -14.67 2.75
CA PRO A 1 19.30 -14.46 2.51
C PRO A 1 18.88 -13.01 2.79
N LEU A 2 17.92 -12.50 2.02
CA LEU A 2 17.40 -11.15 2.20
C LEU A 2 16.43 -11.11 3.39
N GLU A 3 16.47 -10.05 4.20
CA GLU A 3 15.66 -9.93 5.42
C GLU A 3 14.70 -8.73 5.31
N ASP A 4 13.42 -8.96 5.56
CA ASP A 4 12.43 -7.90 5.77
C ASP A 4 12.41 -7.50 7.24
N THR A 5 12.41 -6.20 7.53
CA THR A 5 12.15 -5.65 8.86
C THR A 5 10.87 -4.81 8.78
N ALA A 6 9.83 -5.19 9.53
CA ALA A 6 8.53 -4.55 9.51
C ALA A 6 8.18 -3.87 10.83
N LEU A 7 7.48 -2.74 10.75
CA LEU A 7 6.76 -2.12 11.86
C LEU A 7 5.35 -2.71 11.94
N LEU A 8 5.02 -3.27 13.10
CA LEU A 8 3.79 -4.02 13.35
C LEU A 8 3.04 -3.46 14.56
N TRP A 9 1.74 -3.66 14.58
CA TRP A 9 0.89 -3.29 15.72
C TRP A 9 0.21 -4.49 16.33
N ALA A 10 0.19 -4.54 17.66
CA ALA A 10 -0.59 -5.51 18.40
C ALA A 10 -2.09 -5.25 18.23
N LYS A 11 -2.81 -6.31 17.84
CA LYS A 11 -4.27 -6.31 17.67
C LYS A 11 -4.98 -5.76 18.91
N GLY A 12 -5.90 -4.82 18.70
CA GLY A 12 -6.74 -4.27 19.76
C GLY A 12 -6.10 -3.20 20.65
N LYS A 13 -4.84 -2.81 20.41
CA LYS A 13 -4.14 -1.79 21.24
C LYS A 13 -3.99 -0.40 20.59
N GLY A 14 -4.47 -0.24 19.35
CA GLY A 14 -4.38 1.03 18.61
C GLY A 14 -2.95 1.59 18.54
N LEU A 15 -2.82 2.92 18.58
CA LEU A 15 -1.54 3.66 18.48
C LEU A 15 -0.75 3.75 19.79
N SER A 16 -0.90 2.78 20.70
CA SER A 16 -0.10 2.73 21.92
C SER A 16 1.37 2.42 21.60
N VAL A 17 2.32 3.10 22.24
CA VAL A 17 3.75 2.73 22.14
C VAL A 17 4.01 1.28 22.55
N LYS A 18 3.19 0.72 23.45
CA LYS A 18 3.26 -0.70 23.86
C LYS A 18 2.68 -1.67 22.81
N ALA A 19 2.03 -1.14 21.78
CA ALA A 19 1.49 -1.91 20.66
C ALA A 19 2.47 -2.00 19.49
N LEU A 20 3.37 -1.01 19.35
CA LEU A 20 4.35 -0.98 18.27
C LEU A 20 5.44 -2.02 18.51
N ILE A 21 5.60 -2.93 17.55
CA ILE A 21 6.54 -4.03 17.60
C ILE A 21 7.32 -4.06 16.28
N THR A 22 8.64 -4.15 16.36
CA THR A 22 9.48 -4.41 15.20
C THR A 22 9.82 -5.89 15.13
N ARG A 23 9.65 -6.50 13.96
CA ARG A 23 10.06 -7.88 13.70
C ARG A 23 10.79 -7.96 12.39
N SER A 24 11.72 -8.92 12.32
CA SER A 24 12.37 -9.31 11.08
C SER A 24 11.96 -10.72 10.68
N LEU A 25 11.89 -10.97 9.38
CA LEU A 25 11.76 -12.30 8.81
C LEU A 25 12.63 -12.42 7.55
N GLU A 26 13.02 -13.66 7.25
CA GLU A 26 13.65 -13.97 5.97
C GLU A 26 12.62 -13.82 4.84
N VAL A 27 13.00 -13.12 3.78
CA VAL A 27 12.16 -12.96 2.59
C VAL A 27 11.99 -14.33 1.93
N PRO A 28 10.75 -14.82 1.74
CA PRO A 28 10.52 -16.10 1.08
C PRO A 28 10.97 -16.10 -0.38
N ASP A 29 11.19 -17.30 -0.92
CA ASP A 29 11.51 -17.46 -2.35
C ASP A 29 10.41 -16.88 -3.26
N LEU A 30 10.85 -16.34 -4.39
CA LEU A 30 9.96 -15.71 -5.35
C LEU A 30 9.17 -16.75 -6.16
N GLU A 31 7.86 -16.81 -5.94
CA GLU A 31 6.96 -17.70 -6.68
C GLU A 31 6.40 -17.06 -7.96
N GLN A 32 5.94 -17.89 -8.90
CA GLN A 32 5.33 -17.46 -10.16
C GLN A 32 4.20 -16.45 -9.94
N GLY A 33 4.21 -15.35 -10.69
CA GLY A 33 3.19 -14.30 -10.61
C GLY A 33 3.36 -13.34 -9.43
N LYS A 34 4.40 -13.50 -8.60
CA LYS A 34 4.75 -12.56 -7.53
C LYS A 34 5.87 -11.62 -7.94
N VAL A 35 5.96 -10.52 -7.21
CA VAL A 35 7.05 -9.54 -7.28
C VAL A 35 7.58 -9.28 -5.88
N LEU A 36 8.89 -9.04 -5.78
CA LEU A 36 9.51 -8.54 -4.56
C LEU A 36 9.67 -7.02 -4.67
N LEU A 37 9.09 -6.32 -3.72
CA LEU A 37 9.02 -4.87 -3.68
C LEU A 37 9.90 -4.35 -2.56
N ARG A 38 10.82 -3.44 -2.84
CA ARG A 38 11.50 -2.65 -1.81
C ARG A 38 10.68 -1.39 -1.54
N VAL A 39 10.32 -1.15 -0.28
CA VAL A 39 9.66 0.10 0.10
C VAL A 39 10.72 1.20 0.14
N ASP A 40 10.55 2.24 -0.67
CA ASP A 40 11.50 3.34 -0.77
C ASP A 40 11.16 4.46 0.22
N LYS A 41 9.87 4.85 0.26
CA LYS A 41 9.35 5.91 1.12
C LYS A 41 7.90 5.61 1.50
N PHE A 42 7.49 6.02 2.68
CA PHE A 42 6.08 6.05 3.08
C PHE A 42 5.89 7.16 4.11
N ALA A 43 4.66 7.62 4.29
CA ALA A 43 4.36 8.57 5.36
C ALA A 43 3.10 8.22 6.14
N PHE A 44 3.13 8.55 7.42
CA PHE A 44 1.97 8.52 8.29
C PHE A 44 1.20 9.83 8.17
N SER A 45 0.20 9.85 7.28
CA SER A 45 -0.75 10.97 7.19
C SER A 45 -1.86 10.84 8.25
N GLN A 46 -2.65 11.89 8.42
CA GLN A 46 -3.85 11.86 9.27
C GLN A 46 -4.81 10.73 8.87
N MET A 47 -4.94 10.41 7.58
CA MET A 47 -5.77 9.30 7.11
C MET A 47 -5.25 7.96 7.62
N SER A 48 -3.98 7.63 7.33
CA SER A 48 -3.37 6.36 7.74
C SER A 48 -3.32 6.21 9.27
N LEU A 49 -2.98 7.28 10.00
CA LEU A 49 -3.01 7.29 11.46
C LEU A 49 -4.42 7.14 12.00
N GLY A 50 -5.43 7.74 11.36
CA GLY A 50 -6.84 7.59 11.72
C GLY A 50 -7.28 6.13 11.73
N TYR A 51 -6.96 5.38 10.67
CA TYR A 51 -7.23 3.93 10.62
C TYR A 51 -6.45 3.17 11.69
N LEU A 52 -5.17 3.49 11.88
CA LEU A 52 -4.32 2.86 12.87
C LEU A 52 -4.79 3.08 14.32
N MET A 53 -5.29 4.28 14.63
CA MET A 53 -5.84 4.62 15.95
C MET A 53 -7.07 3.79 16.29
N LYS A 54 -7.95 3.57 15.29
CA LYS A 54 -9.14 2.74 15.46
C LYS A 54 -8.78 1.26 15.63
N GLY A 55 -7.63 0.85 15.11
CA GLY A 55 -7.07 -0.49 15.26
C GLY A 55 -7.93 -1.58 14.63
N PHE A 56 -7.60 -2.83 14.94
CA PHE A 56 -8.24 -4.01 14.36
C PHE A 56 -9.63 -4.30 14.95
N THR A 57 -10.61 -3.46 14.60
CA THR A 57 -12.04 -3.62 14.95
C THR A 57 -12.81 -4.20 13.76
N ARG A 58 -14.07 -4.62 13.98
CA ARG A 58 -14.94 -5.15 12.91
C ARG A 58 -15.05 -4.22 11.70
N THR A 59 -15.08 -2.92 11.93
CA THR A 59 -15.26 -1.90 10.86
C THR A 59 -13.97 -1.60 10.11
N PHE A 60 -12.81 -1.69 10.78
CA PHE A 60 -11.52 -1.27 10.22
C PHE A 60 -10.56 -2.42 9.92
N SER A 61 -10.96 -3.67 10.21
CA SER A 61 -10.12 -4.85 9.98
C SER A 61 -9.75 -5.06 8.51
N ALA A 62 -10.61 -4.69 7.55
CA ALA A 62 -10.34 -4.86 6.13
C ALA A 62 -9.09 -4.07 5.70
N TYR A 63 -8.90 -2.86 6.22
CA TYR A 63 -7.72 -2.03 5.97
C TYR A 63 -6.43 -2.68 6.50
N HIS A 64 -6.54 -3.37 7.64
CA HIS A 64 -5.41 -4.06 8.27
C HIS A 64 -5.13 -5.45 7.68
N SER A 65 -5.95 -5.91 6.72
CA SER A 65 -5.76 -7.17 5.99
C SER A 65 -5.04 -7.00 4.66
N PHE A 66 -4.76 -5.77 4.21
CA PHE A 66 -4.09 -5.49 2.94
C PHE A 66 -2.72 -6.17 2.85
N TYR A 67 -1.95 -6.08 3.94
CA TYR A 67 -0.63 -6.66 4.06
C TYR A 67 -0.59 -7.57 5.28
N GLN A 68 -0.72 -8.87 5.05
CA GLN A 68 -0.72 -9.85 6.14
C GLN A 68 0.68 -9.99 6.75
N TRP A 69 0.70 -10.41 8.02
CA TRP A 69 1.89 -10.84 8.74
C TRP A 69 1.65 -12.25 9.28
N PRO A 70 2.62 -13.17 9.20
CA PRO A 70 2.40 -14.59 9.55
C PRO A 70 2.12 -14.83 11.03
N ALA A 71 2.61 -13.97 11.93
CA ALA A 71 2.37 -14.14 13.37
C ALA A 71 0.98 -13.61 13.78
N GLU A 72 0.22 -14.45 14.47
CA GLU A 72 -1.10 -14.07 14.99
C GLU A 72 -1.03 -12.87 15.97
N GLY A 73 -2.10 -12.09 15.98
CA GLY A 73 -2.24 -10.95 16.89
C GLY A 73 -1.39 -9.73 16.53
N LEU A 74 -0.64 -9.78 15.44
CA LEU A 74 0.07 -8.64 14.85
C LEU A 74 -0.53 -8.30 13.48
N TYR A 75 -0.51 -7.03 13.12
CA TYR A 75 -0.91 -6.59 11.79
C TYR A 75 0.02 -5.49 11.27
N ARG A 76 0.14 -5.40 9.95
CA ARG A 76 0.79 -4.27 9.28
C ARG A 76 -0.24 -3.17 9.05
N SER A 77 0.15 -1.92 9.27
CA SER A 77 -0.61 -0.80 8.72
C SER A 77 -0.37 -0.71 7.22
N ALA A 78 -1.27 -0.04 6.50
CA ALA A 78 -0.98 0.49 5.18
C ALA A 78 -0.77 2.01 5.29
N CYS A 79 0.10 2.55 4.45
CA CYS A 79 0.41 3.98 4.34
C CYS A 79 0.59 4.31 2.87
N TRP A 80 0.40 5.56 2.47
CA TRP A 80 0.77 5.96 1.11
C TRP A 80 2.28 6.06 1.00
N GLY A 81 2.82 5.70 -0.17
CA GLY A 81 4.25 5.65 -0.37
C GLY A 81 4.67 5.11 -1.72
N TYR A 82 5.98 4.97 -1.86
CA TYR A 82 6.65 4.46 -3.04
C TYR A 82 7.35 3.15 -2.76
N MET A 83 7.32 2.27 -3.74
CA MET A 83 8.08 1.02 -3.73
C MET A 83 8.66 0.75 -5.12
N THR A 84 9.77 0.02 -5.18
CA THR A 84 10.42 -0.38 -6.42
C THR A 84 10.46 -1.90 -6.51
N VAL A 85 10.08 -2.45 -7.67
CA VAL A 85 10.22 -3.89 -7.96
C VAL A 85 11.71 -4.22 -8.05
N VAL A 86 12.21 -5.03 -7.13
CA VAL A 86 13.62 -5.46 -7.10
C VAL A 86 13.81 -6.85 -7.69
N GLU A 87 12.78 -7.70 -7.65
CA GLU A 87 12.73 -8.99 -8.35
C GLU A 87 11.31 -9.25 -8.86
N SER A 88 11.17 -9.94 -9.99
CA SER A 88 9.86 -10.22 -10.59
C SER A 88 9.80 -11.60 -11.24
N ALA A 89 8.76 -12.35 -10.89
CA ALA A 89 8.33 -13.58 -11.56
C ALA A 89 6.99 -13.39 -12.28
N HIS A 90 6.60 -12.14 -12.57
CA HIS A 90 5.39 -11.80 -13.29
C HIS A 90 5.72 -11.28 -14.71
N PRO A 91 5.14 -11.85 -15.78
CA PRO A 91 5.59 -11.60 -17.16
C PRO A 91 5.36 -10.16 -17.67
N LYS A 92 4.50 -9.39 -16.98
CA LYS A 92 4.13 -8.02 -17.37
C LYS A 92 4.65 -6.94 -16.42
N VAL A 93 5.36 -7.30 -15.37
CA VAL A 93 5.91 -6.33 -14.40
C VAL A 93 7.42 -6.47 -14.40
N ALA A 94 8.12 -5.43 -14.81
CA ALA A 94 9.57 -5.45 -14.95
C ALA A 94 10.27 -5.14 -13.62
N VAL A 95 11.48 -5.66 -13.46
CA VAL A 95 12.38 -5.19 -12.39
C VAL A 95 12.74 -3.73 -12.66
N GLY A 96 12.79 -2.92 -11.61
CA GLY A 96 13.00 -1.48 -11.66
C GLY A 96 11.73 -0.66 -11.83
N THR A 97 10.56 -1.29 -12.05
CA THR A 97 9.28 -0.56 -12.04
C THR A 97 9.06 0.10 -10.68
N ARG A 98 8.93 1.42 -10.68
CA ARG A 98 8.60 2.24 -9.51
C ARG A 98 7.09 2.39 -9.42
N LEU A 99 6.57 2.22 -8.21
CA LEU A 99 5.14 2.15 -7.94
C LEU A 99 4.79 3.11 -6.81
N TYR A 100 3.68 3.84 -6.97
CA TYR A 100 3.07 4.67 -5.93
C TYR A 100 1.72 4.08 -5.53
N GLY A 101 1.43 4.03 -4.23
CA GLY A 101 0.15 3.55 -3.72
C GLY A 101 0.19 3.24 -2.23
N LEU A 102 -0.70 2.35 -1.77
CA LEU A 102 -0.67 1.88 -0.39
C LEU A 102 0.46 0.86 -0.20
N VAL A 103 1.37 1.12 0.73
CA VAL A 103 2.51 0.28 1.07
C VAL A 103 2.52 -0.06 2.56
N PRO A 104 3.04 -1.23 2.98
CA PRO A 104 3.26 -1.53 4.38
C PRO A 104 4.56 -0.88 4.89
N PRO A 105 4.61 -0.36 6.13
CA PRO A 105 5.83 0.10 6.78
C PRO A 105 6.83 -1.06 7.05
N CYS A 106 7.60 -1.43 6.03
CA CYS A 106 8.59 -2.52 6.07
C CYS A 106 9.75 -2.23 5.10
N LYS A 107 10.74 -3.12 5.02
CA LYS A 107 11.84 -2.99 4.04
C LYS A 107 11.45 -3.63 2.70
N TYR A 108 10.87 -4.82 2.77
CA TYR A 108 10.53 -5.61 1.60
C TYR A 108 9.14 -6.23 1.73
N GLN A 109 8.38 -6.20 0.63
CA GLN A 109 7.07 -6.82 0.53
C GLN A 109 7.04 -7.76 -0.67
N LEU A 110 6.88 -9.04 -0.42
CA LEU A 110 6.58 -10.04 -1.44
C LEU A 110 5.07 -10.00 -1.71
N GLN A 111 4.68 -9.79 -2.97
CA GLN A 111 3.27 -9.60 -3.30
C GLN A 111 2.88 -10.28 -4.61
N SER A 112 1.70 -10.90 -4.62
CA SER A 112 1.07 -11.42 -5.84
C SER A 112 0.53 -10.28 -6.70
N VAL A 113 0.73 -10.37 -8.01
CA VAL A 113 0.16 -9.44 -8.99
C VAL A 113 -1.09 -10.05 -9.61
N GLY A 114 -2.23 -9.37 -9.47
CA GLY A 114 -3.50 -9.79 -10.04
C GLY A 114 -3.74 -9.28 -11.46
N GLY A 115 -3.07 -8.19 -11.85
CA GLY A 115 -3.30 -7.55 -13.15
C GLY A 115 -2.39 -6.36 -13.42
N THR A 116 -2.48 -5.86 -14.65
CA THR A 116 -1.81 -4.63 -15.09
C THR A 116 -2.78 -3.83 -15.96
N ILE A 117 -2.87 -2.53 -15.72
CA ILE A 117 -3.69 -1.61 -16.51
C ILE A 117 -2.72 -0.70 -17.29
N PRO A 118 -2.83 -0.62 -18.63
CA PRO A 118 -1.98 0.27 -19.41
C PRO A 118 -2.35 1.74 -19.15
N ALA A 119 -1.41 2.65 -19.42
CA ALA A 119 -1.68 4.08 -19.36
C ALA A 119 -2.83 4.48 -20.31
N SER A 120 -3.66 5.41 -19.86
CA SER A 120 -4.81 5.91 -20.61
C SER A 120 -4.39 7.00 -21.59
N LYS A 121 -5.08 7.11 -22.73
CA LYS A 121 -4.91 8.23 -23.67
C LYS A 121 -5.27 9.58 -23.05
N ASN A 122 -6.05 9.58 -21.97
CA ASN A 122 -6.47 10.79 -21.25
C ASN A 122 -5.47 11.23 -20.18
N GLY A 123 -4.33 10.53 -20.05
CA GLY A 123 -3.25 10.89 -19.12
C GLY A 123 -3.21 10.09 -17.82
N ASP A 124 -4.11 9.12 -17.60
CA ASP A 124 -4.02 8.24 -16.43
C ASP A 124 -2.76 7.36 -16.52
N PRO A 125 -1.98 7.24 -15.42
CA PRO A 125 -0.79 6.41 -15.42
C PRO A 125 -1.13 4.93 -15.59
N ALA A 126 -0.17 4.15 -16.08
CA ALA A 126 -0.27 2.69 -16.02
C ALA A 126 -0.34 2.23 -14.55
N LYS A 127 -0.98 1.10 -14.30
CA LYS A 127 -1.14 0.55 -12.94
C LYS A 127 -0.76 -0.92 -12.86
N VAL A 128 -0.26 -1.32 -11.69
CA VAL A 128 -0.08 -2.72 -11.29
C VAL A 128 -1.10 -3.02 -10.20
N GLU A 129 -1.91 -4.05 -10.39
CA GLU A 129 -2.91 -4.47 -9.40
C GLU A 129 -2.31 -5.57 -8.52
N LEU A 130 -2.19 -5.29 -7.22
CA LEU A 130 -1.71 -6.23 -6.21
C LEU A 130 -2.88 -7.05 -5.66
N THR A 131 -2.73 -8.37 -5.59
CA THR A 131 -3.75 -9.20 -4.95
C THR A 131 -3.65 -9.06 -3.43
N MET A 132 -4.65 -8.44 -2.80
CA MET A 132 -4.76 -8.37 -1.34
C MET A 132 -5.89 -9.28 -0.87
N GLU A 133 -5.58 -10.31 -0.10
CA GLU A 133 -6.57 -11.28 0.40
C GLU A 133 -7.56 -10.64 1.37
N GLY A 134 -8.83 -11.04 1.27
CA GLY A 134 -9.89 -10.54 2.17
C GLY A 134 -10.36 -9.11 1.89
N VAL A 135 -9.91 -8.51 0.79
CA VAL A 135 -10.34 -7.19 0.34
C VAL A 135 -11.53 -7.34 -0.62
N GLY A 136 -12.69 -6.83 -0.22
CA GLY A 136 -13.90 -6.86 -1.06
C GLY A 136 -13.80 -5.94 -2.28
N PHE A 137 -14.66 -6.16 -3.28
CA PHE A 137 -14.66 -5.43 -4.55
C PHE A 137 -14.65 -3.90 -4.40
N ASN A 138 -15.39 -3.36 -3.42
CA ASN A 138 -15.49 -1.92 -3.16
C ASN A 138 -14.17 -1.27 -2.71
N LEU A 139 -13.16 -2.08 -2.36
CA LEU A 139 -11.85 -1.64 -1.92
C LEU A 139 -10.76 -1.93 -2.96
N ARG A 140 -11.12 -2.35 -4.18
CA ARG A 140 -10.18 -2.68 -5.27
C ARG A 140 -9.22 -1.53 -5.59
N ARG A 141 -9.66 -0.27 -5.47
CA ARG A 141 -8.78 0.88 -5.68
C ARG A 141 -7.52 0.86 -4.81
N PHE A 142 -7.59 0.29 -3.60
CA PHE A 142 -6.46 0.16 -2.69
C PHE A 142 -5.44 -0.91 -3.11
N GLN A 143 -5.80 -1.75 -4.07
CA GLN A 143 -4.94 -2.76 -4.70
C GLN A 143 -4.18 -2.19 -5.91
N GLU A 144 -4.58 -1.03 -6.43
CA GLU A 144 -3.98 -0.40 -7.59
C GLU A 144 -2.76 0.42 -7.19
N MET A 145 -1.62 0.12 -7.82
CA MET A 145 -0.38 0.87 -7.68
C MET A 145 -0.08 1.60 -8.99
N GLU A 146 0.06 2.92 -8.94
CA GLU A 146 0.42 3.74 -10.09
C GLU A 146 1.89 3.52 -10.47
N VAL A 147 2.15 3.28 -11.75
CA VAL A 147 3.51 3.24 -12.29
C VAL A 147 4.01 4.67 -12.43
N VAL A 148 5.14 4.96 -11.79
CA VAL A 148 5.73 6.30 -11.75
C VAL A 148 6.87 6.36 -12.75
N GLU A 149 6.79 7.30 -13.69
CA GLU A 149 7.85 7.54 -14.67
C GLU A 149 8.96 8.39 -14.04
N ALA A 150 10.18 7.84 -14.03
CA ALA A 150 11.40 8.44 -13.46
C ALA A 150 11.30 8.79 -11.96
N LYS A 151 12.47 9.07 -11.34
CA LYS A 151 12.48 9.75 -10.04
C LYS A 151 12.02 11.18 -10.29
N GLU A 152 10.82 11.52 -9.86
CA GLU A 152 10.44 12.92 -9.70
C GLU A 152 11.44 13.60 -8.75
N ASP A 153 11.48 14.94 -8.78
CA ASP A 153 12.22 15.70 -7.76
C ASP A 153 11.84 15.15 -6.38
N GLU A 154 12.84 14.74 -5.58
CA GLU A 154 12.60 14.04 -4.31
C GLU A 154 11.71 14.85 -3.36
N LEU A 155 11.75 16.18 -3.47
CA LEU A 155 10.86 17.08 -2.73
C LEU A 155 9.40 16.92 -3.15
N MET A 156 9.13 16.74 -4.44
CA MET A 156 7.77 16.55 -4.96
C MET A 156 7.19 15.21 -4.54
N GLU A 157 8.01 14.15 -4.46
CA GLU A 157 7.57 12.85 -3.93
C GLU A 157 7.08 12.99 -2.49
N ASP A 158 7.84 13.68 -1.63
CA ASP A 158 7.48 13.84 -0.21
C ASP A 158 6.14 14.58 -0.05
N TRP A 159 5.90 15.61 -0.86
CA TRP A 159 4.62 16.31 -0.91
C TRP A 159 3.49 15.43 -1.43
N LYS A 160 3.73 14.65 -2.50
CA LYS A 160 2.71 13.77 -3.08
C LYS A 160 2.21 12.72 -2.10
N ILE A 161 3.11 12.08 -1.34
CA ILE A 161 2.74 11.07 -0.33
C ILE A 161 1.71 11.62 0.67
N ILE A 162 1.79 12.91 1.00
CA ILE A 162 0.88 13.55 1.94
C ILE A 162 -0.35 14.14 1.25
N LEU A 163 -0.17 14.82 0.12
CA LEU A 163 -1.18 15.69 -0.47
C LEU A 163 -2.04 15.02 -1.55
N GLN A 164 -1.48 14.08 -2.33
CA GLN A 164 -2.18 13.50 -3.48
C GLN A 164 -3.51 12.88 -3.06
N GLU A 165 -3.52 12.12 -1.97
CA GLU A 165 -4.71 11.41 -1.54
C GLU A 165 -5.70 12.30 -0.80
N ILE A 166 -5.22 13.32 -0.08
CA ILE A 166 -6.09 14.35 0.48
C ILE A 166 -6.82 15.07 -0.66
N TYR A 167 -6.09 15.43 -1.72
CA TYR A 167 -6.64 16.06 -2.91
C TYR A 167 -7.65 15.15 -3.58
N THR A 168 -7.32 13.89 -3.87
CA THR A 168 -8.25 12.98 -4.54
C THR A 168 -9.50 12.70 -3.70
N MET A 169 -9.38 12.58 -2.38
CA MET A 169 -10.54 12.43 -1.50
C MET A 169 -11.43 13.67 -1.47
N ALA A 170 -10.87 14.87 -1.59
CA ALA A 170 -11.65 16.11 -1.63
C ALA A 170 -12.62 16.15 -2.83
N PHE A 171 -12.17 15.74 -4.02
CA PHE A 171 -13.05 15.65 -5.21
C PHE A 171 -14.01 14.48 -5.13
N TYR A 172 -13.59 13.35 -4.55
CA TYR A 172 -14.51 12.23 -4.30
C TYR A 172 -15.67 12.65 -3.39
N MET A 173 -15.41 13.47 -2.37
CA MET A 173 -16.47 14.02 -1.52
C MET A 173 -17.40 14.94 -2.32
N ASP A 174 -16.86 15.83 -3.17
CA ASP A 174 -17.65 16.74 -3.99
C ASP A 174 -18.58 15.97 -4.95
N GLU A 175 -18.04 14.97 -5.67
CA GLU A 175 -18.83 14.12 -6.57
C GLU A 175 -19.99 13.41 -5.85
N ASN A 176 -19.76 12.85 -4.66
CA ASN A 176 -20.82 12.16 -3.91
C ASN A 176 -21.85 13.14 -3.31
N LEU A 177 -21.42 14.34 -2.89
CA LEU A 177 -22.34 15.37 -2.39
C LEU A 177 -23.27 15.94 -3.47
N LEU A 178 -22.80 15.96 -4.73
CA LEU A 178 -23.61 16.36 -5.87
C LEU A 178 -24.65 15.30 -6.27
N VAL A 179 -24.40 14.01 -5.99
CA VAL A 179 -25.31 12.91 -6.33
C VAL A 179 -26.46 12.77 -5.32
N ASP A 180 -26.25 13.12 -4.05
CA ASP A 180 -27.26 13.01 -2.98
C ASP A 180 -28.13 14.26 -2.78
N THR A 181 -27.93 15.32 -3.56
CA THR A 181 -28.72 16.57 -3.48
C THR A 181 -29.67 16.80 -4.67
N GLY A 182 -29.84 15.78 -5.53
CA GLY A 182 -30.79 15.75 -6.65
C GLY A 182 -32.10 15.05 -6.32
#